data_AF-A0A327JC89-F1
#
_entry.id   AF-A0A327JC89-F1
#
_cell.length_a   1.000
_cell.length_b   1.000
_cell.length_c   1.000
_cell.angle_alpha   90.00
_cell.angle_beta   90.00
_cell.angle_gamma   90.00
#
_symmetry.space_group_name_H-M   'P 1'
#
loop_
_entity.id
_entity.type
_entity.pdbx_description
1 polymer ?
#
loop_
_entity_poly.entity_id
_entity_poly.type
_entity_poly.pdbx_seq_one_letter_code
_entity_poly.pdbx_strand_id
1 'polypeptide(L)'
;MINNITPSNNAISFQACYKSKFSKQLETAIKNNTPDQKLIDEFSKVFQQKKNSKYKIGAGRNGEVFRIDDYYVFKTYFNDQPKIGEVKISQPSIFQTLKTYYGGIVAKFGNIDIIKNVSNDAKKMLEMASSKNNGEGAYKYCLEEFSQLPQSAIDNLAQDFKKLNEIHSSSLNYRFDTNNPNNFIKVGKSIRIVDDIDWVPCKNPNDFLSFINPFIQQGGDTNLKKQLLKKCILASEKYQLPMDDAFKYLKSKLDDIFKSVGIKENFEDFYKKMTNLRKNYTNQTKRMKLASEYINSL
;
A
#
# COMPACT_ATOMS: atom_id res chain seq x y z
N MET A 1 11.00 47.51 11.86
CA MET A 1 10.07 47.46 10.71
C MET A 1 9.85 46.00 10.38
N ILE A 2 8.60 45.55 10.45
CA ILE A 2 8.18 44.16 10.24
C ILE A 2 8.04 43.98 8.73
N ASN A 3 8.91 43.18 8.12
CA ASN A 3 8.76 42.78 6.72
C ASN A 3 7.69 41.70 6.65
N ASN A 4 6.49 42.10 6.22
CA ASN A 4 5.41 41.23 5.83
C ASN A 4 5.87 40.32 4.68
N ILE A 5 6.16 39.05 5.00
CA ILE A 5 6.25 37.98 4.00
C ILE A 5 4.80 37.57 3.72
N THR A 6 4.24 38.10 2.64
CA THR A 6 2.98 37.64 2.07
C THR A 6 3.11 36.15 1.75
N PRO A 7 2.18 35.27 2.18
CA PRO A 7 2.20 33.88 1.75
C PRO A 7 2.05 33.85 0.23
N SER A 8 3.04 33.28 -0.46
CA SER A 8 2.91 33.01 -1.89
C SER A 8 1.70 32.11 -2.09
N ASN A 9 0.68 32.62 -2.77
CA ASN A 9 -0.45 31.85 -3.24
C ASN A 9 0.05 30.54 -3.84
N ASN A 10 -0.27 29.43 -3.18
CA ASN A 10 -0.14 28.10 -3.73
C ASN A 10 -0.93 28.09 -5.04
N ALA A 11 -0.24 28.33 -6.15
CA ALA A 11 -0.78 28.04 -7.45
C ALA A 11 -1.19 26.56 -7.42
N ILE A 12 -2.50 26.32 -7.52
CA ILE A 12 -3.05 25.00 -7.76
C ILE A 12 -2.43 24.57 -9.08
N SER A 13 -1.37 23.76 -9.03
CA SER A 13 -0.80 23.21 -10.24
C SER A 13 -1.83 22.21 -10.75
N PHE A 14 -2.59 22.60 -11.78
CA PHE A 14 -3.32 21.66 -12.62
C PHE A 14 -2.29 20.81 -13.35
N GLN A 15 -1.64 19.87 -12.64
CA GLN A 15 -0.95 18.77 -13.29
C GLN A 15 -2.04 17.88 -13.89
N ALA A 16 -2.47 18.24 -15.10
CA ALA A 16 -3.28 17.37 -15.91
C ALA A 16 -2.51 16.04 -16.05
N CYS A 17 -3.08 14.96 -15.50
CA CYS A 17 -2.46 13.66 -15.59
C CYS A 17 -2.41 13.24 -17.07
N TYR A 18 -1.22 13.03 -17.60
CA TYR A 18 -1.03 12.64 -19.00
C TYR A 18 -1.36 11.16 -19.17
N LYS A 19 -2.34 10.88 -20.04
CA LYS A 19 -2.70 9.54 -20.50
C LYS A 19 -2.36 9.38 -21.98
N SER A 20 -1.44 8.48 -22.27
CA SER A 20 -0.93 8.19 -23.61
C SER A 20 -2.00 7.54 -24.51
N LYS A 21 -1.76 7.56 -25.83
CA LYS A 21 -2.60 6.83 -26.81
C LYS A 21 -2.69 5.35 -26.47
N PHE A 22 -1.55 4.71 -26.18
CA PHE A 22 -1.48 3.32 -25.73
C PHE A 22 -2.39 3.07 -24.52
N SER A 23 -2.30 3.89 -23.47
CA SER A 23 -3.08 3.65 -22.25
C SER A 23 -4.58 3.83 -22.43
N LYS A 24 -5.02 4.74 -23.32
CA LYS A 24 -6.43 4.84 -23.71
C LYS A 24 -6.92 3.58 -24.43
N GLN A 25 -6.11 3.02 -25.31
CA GLN A 25 -6.42 1.77 -26.02
C GLN A 25 -6.40 0.57 -25.07
N LEU A 26 -5.42 0.50 -24.16
CA LEU A 26 -5.33 -0.54 -23.14
C LEU A 26 -6.58 -0.56 -22.28
N GLU A 27 -7.05 0.59 -21.79
CA GLU A 27 -8.28 0.67 -20.99
C GLU A 27 -9.52 0.22 -21.77
N THR A 28 -9.59 0.53 -23.06
CA THR A 28 -10.67 0.06 -23.95
C THR A 28 -10.61 -1.46 -24.10
N ALA A 29 -9.42 -2.02 -24.32
CA ALA A 29 -9.21 -3.46 -24.43
C ALA A 29 -9.51 -4.20 -23.13
N ILE A 30 -9.12 -3.65 -21.96
CA ILE A 30 -9.46 -4.19 -20.64
C ILE A 30 -10.98 -4.21 -20.45
N LYS A 31 -11.66 -3.11 -20.77
CA LYS A 31 -13.11 -2.98 -20.59
C LYS A 31 -13.90 -3.97 -21.46
N ASN A 32 -13.49 -4.14 -22.71
CA ASN A 32 -14.21 -4.98 -23.67
C ASN A 32 -13.70 -6.43 -23.70
N ASN A 33 -12.58 -6.72 -23.03
CA ASN A 33 -11.83 -7.97 -23.13
C ASN A 33 -11.47 -8.35 -24.58
N THR A 34 -11.08 -7.34 -25.38
CA THR A 34 -10.77 -7.49 -26.82
C THR A 34 -9.43 -6.83 -27.16
N PRO A 35 -8.28 -7.44 -26.79
CA PRO A 35 -6.99 -6.96 -27.29
C PRO A 35 -6.91 -7.13 -28.81
N ASP A 36 -6.31 -6.17 -29.51
CA ASP A 36 -6.13 -6.21 -30.96
C ASP A 36 -4.66 -5.97 -31.36
N GLN A 37 -4.35 -6.20 -32.64
CA GLN A 37 -2.99 -5.99 -33.17
C GLN A 37 -2.53 -4.54 -33.02
N LYS A 38 -3.45 -3.57 -33.12
CA LYS A 38 -3.13 -2.14 -32.98
C LYS A 38 -2.58 -1.83 -31.59
N LEU A 39 -3.10 -2.47 -30.55
CA LEU A 39 -2.60 -2.33 -29.18
C LEU A 39 -1.16 -2.86 -29.05
N ILE A 40 -0.83 -3.98 -29.71
CA ILE A 40 0.53 -4.55 -29.75
C ILE A 40 1.49 -3.60 -30.46
N ASP A 41 1.08 -3.05 -31.60
CA ASP A 41 1.91 -2.14 -32.39
C ASP A 41 2.20 -0.84 -31.62
N GLU A 42 1.20 -0.30 -30.92
CA GLU A 42 1.36 0.89 -30.08
C GLU A 42 2.22 0.60 -28.85
N PHE A 43 2.09 -0.58 -28.23
CA PHE A 43 3.01 -0.97 -27.15
C PHE A 43 4.45 -1.12 -27.64
N SER A 44 4.66 -1.66 -28.85
CA SER A 44 5.99 -1.81 -29.44
C SER A 44 6.71 -0.47 -29.58
N LYS A 45 5.98 0.58 -30.01
CA LYS A 45 6.51 1.95 -30.05
C LYS A 45 6.86 2.47 -28.66
N VAL A 46 5.97 2.27 -27.68
CA VAL A 46 6.20 2.66 -26.28
C VAL A 46 7.45 1.98 -25.72
N PHE A 47 7.59 0.66 -25.94
CA PHE A 47 8.70 -0.14 -25.45
C PHE A 47 10.04 0.34 -26.03
N GLN A 48 10.13 0.50 -27.35
CA GLN A 48 11.33 1.02 -28.02
C GLN A 48 11.71 2.42 -27.52
N GLN A 49 10.72 3.30 -27.31
CA GLN A 49 10.96 4.67 -26.87
C GLN A 49 11.35 4.76 -25.38
N LYS A 50 10.81 3.88 -24.52
CA LYS A 50 10.84 4.06 -23.06
C LYS A 50 11.65 3.02 -22.30
N LYS A 51 12.16 1.97 -22.92
CA LYS A 51 13.09 1.03 -22.25
C LYS A 51 14.51 1.62 -22.17
N ASN A 52 14.67 2.70 -21.41
CA ASN A 52 15.96 3.35 -21.16
C ASN A 52 15.99 4.04 -19.79
N SER A 53 17.16 4.50 -19.37
CA SER A 53 17.41 5.09 -18.04
C SER A 53 16.53 6.31 -17.73
N LYS A 54 16.14 7.10 -18.74
CA LYS A 54 15.29 8.29 -18.54
C LYS A 54 13.90 7.94 -18.02
N TYR A 55 13.37 6.78 -18.40
CA TYR A 55 12.02 6.35 -18.02
C TYR A 55 12.02 5.27 -16.93
N LYS A 56 13.19 4.80 -16.49
CA LYS A 56 13.29 3.86 -15.38
C LYS A 56 12.81 4.52 -14.08
N ILE A 57 11.85 3.91 -13.41
CA ILE A 57 11.29 4.40 -12.14
C ILE A 57 11.75 3.59 -10.93
N GLY A 58 12.24 2.38 -11.16
CA GLY A 58 12.70 1.50 -10.09
C GLY A 58 13.18 0.16 -10.62
N ALA A 59 13.70 -0.66 -9.73
CA ALA A 59 14.04 -2.04 -9.97
C ALA A 59 13.77 -2.84 -8.69
N GLY A 60 13.22 -4.03 -8.84
CA GLY A 60 13.06 -5.00 -7.76
C GLY A 60 14.02 -6.16 -7.95
N ARG A 61 13.86 -7.20 -7.13
CA ARG A 61 14.68 -8.42 -7.20
C ARG A 61 14.69 -9.08 -8.59
N ASN A 62 13.55 -9.07 -9.27
CA ASN A 62 13.34 -9.88 -10.47
C ASN A 62 13.36 -9.07 -11.76
N GLY A 63 13.46 -7.74 -11.70
CA GLY A 63 13.37 -6.92 -12.91
C GLY A 63 13.37 -5.42 -12.69
N GLU A 64 13.22 -4.71 -13.81
CA GLU A 64 13.21 -3.25 -13.88
C GLU A 64 11.82 -2.75 -14.29
N VAL A 65 11.47 -1.56 -13.81
CA VAL A 65 10.18 -0.93 -14.09
C VAL A 65 10.40 0.40 -14.79
N PHE A 66 9.69 0.61 -15.89
CA PHE A 66 9.79 1.78 -16.77
C PHE A 66 8.44 2.45 -16.95
N ARG A 67 8.42 3.78 -16.88
CA ARG A 67 7.22 4.58 -17.02
C ARG A 67 6.67 4.55 -18.44
N ILE A 68 5.36 4.29 -18.56
CA ILE A 68 4.61 4.55 -19.78
C ILE A 68 4.02 5.95 -19.71
N ASP A 69 3.22 6.24 -18.69
CA ASP A 69 2.63 7.57 -18.49
C ASP A 69 2.23 7.75 -17.01
N ASP A 70 1.25 8.59 -16.71
CA ASP A 70 0.82 8.84 -15.32
C ASP A 70 -0.01 7.68 -14.74
N TYR A 71 -0.44 6.74 -15.57
CA TYR A 71 -1.37 5.67 -15.20
C TYR A 71 -0.72 4.30 -15.24
N TYR A 72 0.24 4.08 -16.15
CA TYR A 72 0.84 2.76 -16.34
C TYR A 72 2.36 2.80 -16.44
N VAL A 73 2.94 1.65 -16.11
CA VAL A 73 4.38 1.35 -16.24
C VAL A 73 4.49 -0.07 -16.80
N PHE A 74 5.63 -0.41 -17.40
CA PHE A 74 5.93 -1.79 -17.77
C PHE A 74 7.12 -2.33 -16.99
N LYS A 75 7.09 -3.62 -16.69
CA LYS A 75 8.15 -4.36 -16.00
C LYS A 75 8.78 -5.37 -16.94
N THR A 76 10.11 -5.37 -16.98
CA THR A 76 10.91 -6.39 -17.68
C THR A 76 11.71 -7.20 -16.68
N TYR A 77 11.91 -8.49 -16.93
CA TYR A 77 12.61 -9.39 -16.03
C TYR A 77 14.10 -9.49 -16.35
N PHE A 78 14.94 -9.69 -15.34
CA PHE A 78 16.40 -9.79 -15.55
C PHE A 78 16.82 -11.08 -16.25
N ASN A 79 16.14 -12.19 -15.92
CA ASN A 79 16.51 -13.52 -16.41
C ASN A 79 15.95 -13.83 -17.81
N ASP A 80 15.06 -12.97 -18.33
CA ASP A 80 14.40 -13.17 -19.61
C ASP A 80 14.61 -11.96 -20.52
N GLN A 81 15.00 -12.22 -21.78
CA GLN A 81 14.98 -11.17 -22.78
C GLN A 81 13.54 -10.70 -23.01
N PRO A 82 13.25 -9.39 -22.98
CA PRO A 82 11.91 -8.89 -23.20
C PRO A 82 11.43 -9.24 -24.62
N LYS A 83 10.26 -9.84 -24.72
CA LYS A 83 9.60 -10.25 -25.96
C LYS A 83 8.17 -9.74 -25.94
N ILE A 84 7.87 -8.85 -26.89
CA ILE A 84 6.51 -8.43 -27.17
C ILE A 84 5.83 -9.54 -27.98
N GLY A 85 4.62 -9.92 -27.59
CA GLY A 85 3.87 -10.98 -28.23
C GLY A 85 2.39 -10.91 -27.89
N GLU A 86 1.76 -12.07 -27.78
CA GLU A 86 0.35 -12.23 -27.41
C GLU A 86 -0.02 -11.35 -26.20
N VAL A 87 -1.17 -10.67 -26.28
CA VAL A 87 -1.69 -9.83 -25.21
C VAL A 87 -2.63 -10.62 -24.33
N LYS A 88 -2.34 -10.69 -23.04
CA LYS A 88 -3.20 -11.30 -22.04
C LYS A 88 -3.66 -10.24 -21.05
N ILE A 89 -4.95 -9.90 -21.08
CA ILE A 89 -5.55 -9.05 -20.06
C ILE A 89 -5.56 -9.85 -18.75
N SER A 90 -4.79 -9.39 -17.77
CA SER A 90 -4.45 -10.17 -16.58
C SER A 90 -5.09 -9.64 -15.31
N GLN A 91 -5.88 -8.56 -15.39
CA GLN A 91 -6.46 -7.97 -14.19
C GLN A 91 -7.59 -8.85 -13.64
N PRO A 92 -7.43 -9.47 -12.46
CA PRO A 92 -8.57 -10.10 -11.80
C PRO A 92 -9.53 -8.97 -11.41
N SER A 93 -10.73 -8.95 -11.98
CA SER A 93 -11.76 -7.94 -11.68
C SER A 93 -12.01 -7.84 -10.17
N ILE A 94 -11.78 -8.93 -9.45
CA ILE A 94 -11.95 -9.05 -8.00
C ILE A 94 -11.14 -8.03 -7.19
N PHE A 95 -9.95 -7.60 -7.63
CA PHE A 95 -9.09 -6.67 -6.88
C PHE A 95 -9.25 -5.19 -7.27
N GLN A 96 -10.12 -4.88 -8.25
CA GLN A 96 -10.30 -3.51 -8.72
C GLN A 96 -10.89 -2.57 -7.66
N THR A 97 -11.54 -3.13 -6.63
CA THR A 97 -12.15 -2.39 -5.52
C THR A 97 -11.14 -1.90 -4.47
N LEU A 98 -9.90 -2.38 -4.53
CA LEU A 98 -8.79 -2.00 -3.66
C LEU A 98 -8.14 -0.73 -4.20
N LYS A 99 -8.35 0.40 -3.51
CA LYS A 99 -7.95 1.74 -3.97
C LYS A 99 -6.47 2.04 -3.79
N THR A 100 -5.86 1.45 -2.77
CA THR A 100 -4.45 1.58 -2.40
C THR A 100 -3.57 0.54 -3.11
N TYR A 101 -4.16 -0.44 -3.82
CA TYR A 101 -3.42 -1.52 -4.48
C TYR A 101 -2.99 -1.17 -5.92
N TYR A 102 -1.68 -1.24 -6.17
CA TYR A 102 -1.05 -0.90 -7.44
C TYR A 102 -0.17 -2.02 -8.02
N GLY A 103 0.05 -3.12 -7.29
CA GLY A 103 0.93 -4.22 -7.75
C GLY A 103 0.35 -5.12 -8.84
N GLY A 104 -0.98 -5.17 -8.99
CA GLY A 104 -1.62 -6.10 -9.92
C GLY A 104 -1.29 -5.85 -11.40
N ILE A 105 -0.94 -6.94 -12.09
CA ILE A 105 -0.72 -6.96 -13.54
C ILE A 105 -2.06 -6.70 -14.25
N VAL A 106 -2.12 -5.60 -15.02
CA VAL A 106 -3.32 -5.25 -15.78
C VAL A 106 -3.34 -5.93 -17.14
N ALA A 107 -2.17 -6.14 -17.75
CA ALA A 107 -2.00 -6.86 -19.01
C ALA A 107 -0.57 -7.39 -19.13
N LYS A 108 -0.39 -8.46 -19.89
CA LYS A 108 0.92 -8.95 -20.33
C LYS A 108 1.02 -8.85 -21.85
N PHE A 109 2.19 -8.45 -22.35
CA PHE A 109 2.54 -8.45 -23.77
C PHE A 109 3.73 -9.40 -23.94
N GLY A 110 3.47 -10.63 -24.37
CA GLY A 110 4.46 -11.71 -24.28
C GLY A 110 4.91 -11.93 -22.83
N ASN A 111 6.17 -11.62 -22.51
CA ASN A 111 6.72 -11.74 -21.14
C ASN A 111 6.93 -10.38 -20.44
N ILE A 112 6.28 -9.32 -20.93
CA ILE A 112 6.37 -7.97 -20.37
C ILE A 112 5.07 -7.64 -19.65
N ASP A 113 5.17 -7.23 -18.39
CA ASP A 113 4.02 -6.95 -17.55
C ASP A 113 3.69 -5.46 -17.57
N ILE A 114 2.41 -5.12 -17.73
CA ILE A 114 1.87 -3.79 -17.53
C ILE A 114 1.22 -3.73 -16.15
N ILE A 115 1.59 -2.75 -15.34
CA ILE A 115 1.06 -2.52 -13.99
C ILE A 115 0.66 -1.04 -13.84
N LYS A 116 -0.14 -0.73 -12.81
CA LYS A 116 -0.53 0.65 -12.52
C LYS A 116 0.69 1.46 -12.07
N ASN A 117 0.76 2.72 -12.50
CA ASN A 117 1.81 3.62 -12.06
C ASN A 117 1.55 4.12 -10.62
N VAL A 118 2.54 3.94 -9.77
CA VAL A 118 2.52 4.31 -8.35
C VAL A 118 2.76 5.80 -8.17
N SER A 119 3.46 6.47 -9.09
CA SER A 119 3.64 7.92 -9.03
C SER A 119 3.98 8.50 -10.39
N ASN A 120 3.49 9.72 -10.66
CA ASN A 120 3.93 10.50 -11.81
C ASN A 120 5.33 11.12 -11.62
N ASP A 121 5.93 10.98 -10.43
CA ASP A 121 7.27 11.45 -10.09
C ASP A 121 7.92 10.47 -9.10
N ALA A 122 8.99 9.80 -9.53
CA ALA A 122 9.71 8.84 -8.71
C ALA A 122 10.34 9.50 -7.48
N LYS A 123 10.70 10.79 -7.55
CA LYS A 123 11.29 11.53 -6.41
C LYS A 123 10.30 11.79 -5.28
N LYS A 124 9.00 11.64 -5.54
CA LYS A 124 7.93 11.80 -4.54
C LYS A 124 7.53 10.48 -3.89
N MET A 125 8.17 9.38 -4.28
CA MET A 125 7.95 8.06 -3.70
C MET A 125 8.92 7.83 -2.55
N LEU A 126 8.41 7.29 -1.46
CA LEU A 126 9.22 6.78 -0.36
C LEU A 126 8.71 5.39 0.01
N GLU A 127 9.53 4.39 -0.26
CA GLU A 127 9.29 3.02 0.21
C GLU A 127 9.52 2.96 1.72
N MET A 128 8.64 2.28 2.44
CA MET A 128 8.86 2.05 3.87
C MET A 128 10.09 1.16 4.05
N ALA A 129 11.13 1.72 4.69
CA ALA A 129 12.38 1.03 4.91
C ALA A 129 12.24 -0.09 5.96
N SER A 130 13.02 -1.15 5.79
CA SER A 130 13.28 -2.14 6.82
C SER A 130 14.47 -1.68 7.68
N SER A 131 14.34 -1.68 9.02
CA SER A 131 15.52 -1.44 9.88
C SER A 131 16.63 -2.46 9.59
N LYS A 132 16.26 -3.73 9.42
CA LYS A 132 17.20 -4.82 9.17
C LYS A 132 17.89 -4.72 7.80
N ASN A 133 17.14 -4.41 6.74
CA ASN A 133 17.68 -4.46 5.37
C ASN A 133 18.20 -3.12 4.86
N ASN A 134 17.63 -2.00 5.32
CA ASN A 134 17.97 -0.65 4.87
C ASN A 134 18.70 0.18 5.94
N GLY A 135 18.72 -0.27 7.19
CA GLY A 135 19.38 0.38 8.31
C GLY A 135 18.49 1.33 9.11
N GLU A 136 18.87 1.56 10.37
CA GLU A 136 18.14 2.39 11.35
C GLU A 136 17.89 3.83 10.88
N GLY A 137 18.86 4.45 10.19
CA GLY A 137 18.71 5.82 9.69
C GLY A 137 17.62 5.95 8.63
N ALA A 138 17.57 5.01 7.67
CA ALA A 138 16.54 4.98 6.64
C ALA A 138 15.15 4.67 7.24
N TYR A 139 15.10 3.73 8.19
CA TYR A 139 13.88 3.40 8.90
C TYR A 139 13.36 4.59 9.72
N LYS A 140 14.23 5.31 10.43
CA LYS A 140 13.86 6.52 11.18
C LYS A 140 13.29 7.60 10.26
N TYR A 141 13.94 7.89 9.13
CA TYR A 141 13.43 8.85 8.15
C TYR A 141 12.06 8.44 7.60
N CYS A 142 11.85 7.15 7.33
CA CYS A 142 10.54 6.65 6.93
C CYS A 142 9.49 6.82 8.04
N LEU A 143 9.83 6.55 9.30
CA LEU A 143 8.92 6.79 10.42
C LEU A 143 8.53 8.27 10.52
N GLU A 144 9.46 9.21 10.34
CA GLU A 144 9.18 10.65 10.31
C GLU A 144 8.17 10.99 9.21
N GLU A 145 8.39 10.50 8.00
CA GLU A 145 7.54 10.79 6.84
C GLU A 145 6.16 10.11 6.91
N PHE A 146 6.08 8.86 7.36
CA PHE A 146 4.82 8.11 7.48
C PHE A 146 4.01 8.58 8.70
N SER A 147 4.65 8.95 9.81
CA SER A 147 3.95 9.51 10.98
C SER A 147 3.29 10.86 10.68
N GLN A 148 3.76 11.61 9.69
CA GLN A 148 3.13 12.88 9.25
C GLN A 148 1.93 12.69 8.32
N LEU A 149 1.68 11.47 7.81
CA LEU A 149 0.53 11.22 6.95
C LEU A 149 -0.80 11.49 7.67
N PRO A 150 -1.82 12.04 7.00
CA PRO A 150 -3.12 12.22 7.62
C PRO A 150 -3.74 10.87 8.01
N GLN A 151 -4.59 10.84 9.04
CA GLN A 151 -5.31 9.62 9.46
C GLN A 151 -6.04 8.96 8.27
N SER A 152 -6.58 9.77 7.35
CA SER A 152 -7.28 9.27 6.15
C SER A 152 -6.41 8.38 5.25
N ALA A 153 -5.08 8.55 5.24
CA ALA A 153 -4.18 7.68 4.48
C ALA A 153 -4.14 6.26 5.08
N ILE A 154 -4.07 6.18 6.41
CA ILE A 154 -4.04 4.93 7.17
C ILE A 154 -5.42 4.25 7.14
N ASP A 155 -6.49 5.05 7.22
CA ASP A 155 -7.87 4.60 7.07
C ASP A 155 -8.11 3.94 5.71
N ASN A 156 -7.67 4.58 4.61
CA ASN A 156 -7.83 4.01 3.26
C ASN A 156 -7.09 2.67 3.11
N LEU A 157 -5.92 2.54 3.74
CA LEU A 157 -5.16 1.29 3.75
C LEU A 157 -5.90 0.19 4.54
N ALA A 158 -6.37 0.50 5.75
CA ALA A 158 -7.14 -0.44 6.58
C ALA A 158 -8.45 -0.87 5.90
N GLN A 159 -9.10 0.04 5.18
CA GLN A 159 -10.29 -0.29 4.39
C GLN A 159 -10.01 -1.38 3.36
N ASP A 160 -8.87 -1.29 2.65
CA ASP A 160 -8.54 -2.28 1.63
C ASP A 160 -8.08 -3.61 2.24
N PHE A 161 -7.45 -3.62 3.42
CA PHE A 161 -7.23 -4.85 4.21
C PHE A 161 -8.57 -5.54 4.55
N LYS A 162 -9.56 -4.76 5.02
CA LYS A 162 -10.91 -5.27 5.31
C LYS A 162 -11.58 -5.85 4.08
N LYS A 163 -11.55 -5.13 2.95
CA LYS A 163 -12.12 -5.60 1.68
C LYS A 163 -11.41 -6.85 1.16
N LEU A 164 -10.09 -6.94 1.30
CA LEU A 164 -9.36 -8.11 0.80
C LEU A 164 -9.77 -9.38 1.55
N ASN A 165 -10.06 -9.29 2.85
CA ASN A 165 -10.64 -10.40 3.62
C ASN A 165 -12.04 -10.83 3.13
N GLU A 166 -12.77 -9.96 2.42
CA GLU A 166 -14.10 -10.26 1.84
C GLU A 166 -14.00 -10.88 0.45
N ILE A 167 -12.81 -10.86 -0.16
CA ILE A 167 -12.54 -11.49 -1.45
C ILE A 167 -11.96 -12.87 -1.17
N HIS A 168 -12.62 -13.92 -1.67
CA HIS A 168 -12.15 -15.29 -1.56
C HIS A 168 -12.54 -16.10 -2.80
N SER A 169 -11.77 -17.15 -3.09
CA SER A 169 -12.09 -18.11 -4.13
C SER A 169 -12.12 -19.51 -3.51
N SER A 170 -13.31 -20.10 -3.42
CA SER A 170 -13.50 -21.38 -2.74
C SER A 170 -12.93 -21.35 -1.31
N SER A 171 -11.93 -22.20 -1.00
CA SER A 171 -11.24 -22.27 0.29
C SER A 171 -9.99 -21.38 0.38
N LEU A 172 -9.70 -20.57 -0.65
CA LEU A 172 -8.51 -19.72 -0.71
C LEU A 172 -8.87 -18.27 -0.36
N ASN A 173 -8.17 -17.73 0.63
CA ASN A 173 -8.23 -16.32 1.03
C ASN A 173 -7.00 -15.61 0.45
N TYR A 174 -7.06 -14.28 0.38
CA TYR A 174 -6.00 -13.46 -0.19
C TYR A 174 -5.37 -12.54 0.85
N ARG A 175 -4.07 -12.27 0.73
CA ARG A 175 -3.37 -11.33 1.61
C ARG A 175 -2.39 -10.44 0.88
N PHE A 176 -2.12 -9.27 1.44
CA PHE A 176 -0.96 -8.47 1.06
C PHE A 176 0.34 -9.08 1.64
N ASP A 177 1.46 -8.95 0.94
CA ASP A 177 2.77 -9.21 1.54
C ASP A 177 3.16 -8.06 2.48
N THR A 178 2.89 -8.27 3.77
CA THR A 178 3.16 -7.33 4.85
C THR A 178 4.50 -7.60 5.54
N ASN A 179 5.25 -8.63 5.11
CA ASN A 179 6.58 -8.93 5.64
C ASN A 179 7.66 -8.10 4.96
N ASN A 180 7.43 -7.70 3.71
CA ASN A 180 8.30 -6.79 3.00
C ASN A 180 7.79 -5.34 3.12
N PRO A 181 8.37 -4.51 4.01
CA PRO A 181 7.88 -3.14 4.20
C PRO A 181 8.04 -2.28 2.95
N ASN A 182 9.03 -2.57 2.09
CA ASN A 182 9.24 -1.83 0.84
C ASN A 182 8.02 -1.86 -0.11
N ASN A 183 7.11 -2.81 0.07
CA ASN A 183 5.86 -2.89 -0.68
C ASN A 183 4.89 -1.75 -0.33
N PHE A 184 5.13 -0.97 0.74
CA PHE A 184 4.29 0.13 1.17
C PHE A 184 4.96 1.46 0.82
N ILE A 185 4.43 2.14 -0.18
CA ILE A 185 5.00 3.37 -0.73
C ILE A 185 4.17 4.58 -0.32
N LYS A 186 4.80 5.54 0.34
CA LYS A 186 4.25 6.87 0.53
C LYS A 186 4.35 7.65 -0.78
N VAL A 187 3.22 8.19 -1.23
CA VAL A 187 3.11 9.08 -2.39
C VAL A 187 2.29 10.30 -1.99
N GLY A 188 2.98 11.43 -1.78
CA GLY A 188 2.35 12.62 -1.22
C GLY A 188 1.72 12.34 0.15
N LYS A 189 0.39 12.50 0.25
CA LYS A 189 -0.40 12.25 1.48
C LYS A 189 -1.10 10.88 1.47
N SER A 190 -0.66 9.94 0.64
CA SER A 190 -1.30 8.62 0.47
C SER A 190 -0.29 7.48 0.61
N ILE A 191 -0.78 6.28 0.89
CA ILE A 191 -0.01 5.03 0.87
C ILE A 191 -0.52 4.18 -0.29
N ARG A 192 0.40 3.54 -1.02
CA ARG A 192 0.12 2.60 -2.10
C ARG A 192 0.87 1.28 -1.83
N ILE A 193 0.23 0.16 -2.14
CA ILE A 193 0.82 -1.19 -2.01
C ILE A 193 1.29 -1.66 -3.38
N VAL A 194 2.54 -2.14 -3.44
CA VAL A 194 3.22 -2.56 -4.67
C VAL A 194 3.80 -3.96 -4.54
N ASP A 195 2.96 -4.98 -4.70
CA ASP A 195 3.42 -6.36 -4.93
C ASP A 195 2.24 -7.20 -5.40
N ASP A 196 2.48 -8.47 -5.72
CA ASP A 196 1.40 -9.41 -5.95
C ASP A 196 0.62 -9.70 -4.64
N ILE A 197 -0.64 -10.11 -4.81
CA ILE A 197 -1.49 -10.59 -3.71
C ILE A 197 -1.29 -12.11 -3.60
N ASP A 198 -0.86 -12.56 -2.41
CA ASP A 198 -0.69 -13.96 -2.07
C ASP A 198 -2.04 -14.66 -1.82
N TRP A 199 -2.09 -15.96 -2.07
CA TRP A 199 -3.17 -16.83 -1.57
C TRP A 199 -2.74 -17.55 -0.29
N VAL A 200 -3.68 -17.74 0.64
CA VAL A 200 -3.46 -18.44 1.90
C VAL A 200 -4.69 -19.25 2.33
N PRO A 201 -4.49 -20.40 3.01
CA PRO A 201 -5.59 -21.26 3.46
C PRO A 201 -6.24 -20.78 4.78
N CYS A 202 -5.77 -19.70 5.39
CA CYS A 202 -6.35 -19.15 6.62
C CYS A 202 -7.43 -18.11 6.32
N LYS A 203 -8.49 -18.11 7.14
CA LYS A 203 -9.51 -17.05 7.11
C LYS A 203 -8.91 -15.75 7.63
N ASN A 204 -9.42 -14.63 7.13
CA ASN A 204 -9.09 -13.30 7.63
C ASN A 204 -7.58 -12.97 7.73
N PRO A 205 -6.77 -13.26 6.70
CA PRO A 205 -5.32 -13.12 6.81
C PRO A 205 -4.83 -11.66 6.90
N ASN A 206 -5.67 -10.68 6.54
CA ASN A 206 -5.36 -9.25 6.64
C ASN A 206 -5.87 -8.72 7.99
N ASP A 207 -5.24 -9.17 9.07
CA ASP A 207 -5.58 -8.84 10.45
C ASP A 207 -4.83 -7.60 10.98
N PHE A 208 -5.06 -7.25 12.26
CA PHE A 208 -4.40 -6.12 12.90
C PHE A 208 -2.87 -6.24 12.91
N LEU A 209 -2.32 -7.44 13.18
CA LEU A 209 -0.87 -7.64 13.20
C LEU A 209 -0.28 -7.42 11.79
N SER A 210 -0.87 -8.05 10.79
CA SER A 210 -0.46 -7.90 9.38
C SER A 210 -0.52 -6.44 8.93
N PHE A 211 -1.51 -5.69 9.41
CA PHE A 211 -1.65 -4.27 9.08
C PHE A 211 -0.54 -3.38 9.68
N ILE A 212 -0.09 -3.65 10.91
CA ILE A 212 0.95 -2.83 11.57
C ILE A 212 2.37 -3.27 11.25
N ASN A 213 2.57 -4.54 10.87
CA ASN A 213 3.88 -5.15 10.66
C ASN A 213 4.81 -4.39 9.69
N PRO A 214 4.33 -3.83 8.57
CA PRO A 214 5.21 -3.05 7.67
C PRO A 214 5.81 -1.82 8.34
N PHE A 215 5.08 -1.23 9.30
CA PHE A 215 5.39 0.07 9.88
C PHE A 215 6.17 -0.05 11.19
N ILE A 216 5.78 -0.99 12.05
CA ILE A 216 6.30 -1.12 13.41
C ILE A 216 7.25 -2.32 13.47
N GLN A 217 8.53 -2.03 13.31
CA GLN A 217 9.62 -3.00 13.32
C GLN A 217 10.49 -2.81 14.57
N GLN A 218 11.42 -3.74 14.79
CA GLN A 218 12.46 -3.55 15.81
C GLN A 218 13.35 -2.35 15.46
N GLY A 219 13.85 -1.66 16.49
CA GLY A 219 14.61 -0.43 16.33
C GLY A 219 13.74 0.81 16.12
N GLY A 220 14.33 1.88 15.58
CA GLY A 220 13.67 3.15 15.27
C GLY A 220 13.29 4.00 16.47
N ASP A 221 12.76 5.19 16.18
CA ASP A 221 12.32 6.16 17.19
C ASP A 221 11.01 5.70 17.86
N THR A 222 11.05 5.50 19.17
CA THR A 222 9.91 5.05 19.98
C THR A 222 8.69 5.96 19.86
N ASN A 223 8.88 7.29 19.83
CA ASN A 223 7.79 8.25 19.77
C ASN A 223 7.12 8.25 18.40
N LEU A 224 7.89 8.20 17.32
CA LEU A 224 7.35 8.12 15.96
C LEU A 224 6.60 6.82 15.72
N LYS A 225 7.15 5.69 16.18
CA LYS A 225 6.44 4.40 16.14
C LYS A 225 5.14 4.46 16.94
N LYS A 226 5.16 5.04 18.14
CA LYS A 226 3.95 5.21 18.97
C LYS A 226 2.90 6.04 18.23
N GLN A 227 3.27 7.16 17.63
CA GLN A 227 2.35 8.00 16.84
C GLN A 227 1.73 7.24 15.66
N LEU A 228 2.54 6.51 14.90
CA LEU A 228 2.07 5.72 13.76
C LEU A 228 1.18 4.54 14.22
N LEU A 229 1.56 3.85 15.28
CA LEU A 229 0.76 2.77 15.87
C LEU A 229 -0.62 3.28 16.32
N LYS A 230 -0.71 4.46 16.96
CA LYS A 230 -2.00 5.06 17.35
C LYS A 230 -2.91 5.25 16.13
N LYS A 231 -2.37 5.74 15.01
CA LYS A 231 -3.12 5.88 13.75
C LYS A 231 -3.58 4.53 13.20
N CYS A 232 -2.70 3.53 13.25
CA CYS A 232 -3.04 2.18 12.80
C CYS A 232 -4.14 1.55 13.67
N ILE A 233 -4.09 1.71 14.99
CA ILE A 233 -5.14 1.21 15.89
C ILE A 233 -6.48 1.87 15.55
N LEU A 234 -6.51 3.20 15.40
CA LEU A 234 -7.73 3.93 15.05
C LEU A 234 -8.31 3.46 13.71
N ALA A 235 -7.48 3.30 12.68
CA ALA A 235 -7.92 2.80 11.38
C ALA A 235 -8.45 1.36 11.48
N SER A 236 -7.75 0.51 12.23
CA SER A 236 -8.14 -0.88 12.47
C SER A 236 -9.47 -0.98 13.20
N GLU A 237 -9.74 -0.09 14.15
CA GLU A 237 -11.02 -0.03 14.85
C GLU A 237 -12.15 0.51 13.95
N LYS A 238 -11.83 1.52 13.13
CA LYS A 238 -12.78 2.11 12.18
C LYS A 238 -13.30 1.07 11.19
N TYR A 239 -12.41 0.22 10.67
CA TYR A 239 -12.75 -0.83 9.71
C TYR A 239 -12.89 -2.23 10.32
N GLN A 240 -12.83 -2.31 11.66
CA GLN A 240 -12.97 -3.54 12.43
C GLN A 240 -12.09 -4.68 11.91
N LEU A 241 -10.80 -4.39 11.70
CA LEU A 241 -9.85 -5.42 11.29
C LEU A 241 -9.85 -6.57 12.32
N PRO A 242 -9.79 -7.83 11.84
CA PRO A 242 -9.71 -9.00 12.70
C PRO A 242 -8.55 -8.90 13.67
N MET A 243 -8.76 -9.39 14.89
CA MET A 243 -7.72 -9.51 15.92
C MET A 243 -7.60 -10.96 16.44
N ASP A 244 -8.36 -11.89 15.83
CA ASP A 244 -8.54 -13.29 16.26
C ASP A 244 -8.22 -14.23 15.07
N ASP A 245 -7.44 -15.31 15.24
CA ASP A 245 -8.00 -16.66 15.51
C ASP A 245 -7.11 -17.60 16.38
N ALA A 246 -6.00 -17.12 16.95
CA ALA A 246 -5.26 -17.90 17.96
C ALA A 246 -4.43 -16.98 18.86
N PHE A 247 -5.05 -16.46 19.93
CA PHE A 247 -4.45 -15.54 20.90
C PHE A 247 -3.00 -15.87 21.31
N LYS A 248 -2.59 -17.14 21.33
CA LYS A 248 -1.25 -17.53 21.77
C LYS A 248 -0.12 -17.01 20.86
N TYR A 249 -0.27 -17.01 19.54
CA TYR A 249 0.80 -16.58 18.63
C TYR A 249 0.84 -15.06 18.44
N LEU A 250 -0.34 -14.42 18.41
CA LEU A 250 -0.47 -12.97 18.26
C LEU A 250 -0.05 -12.21 19.52
N LYS A 251 -0.37 -12.73 20.71
CA LYS A 251 -0.15 -12.02 21.98
C LYS A 251 1.32 -11.66 22.22
N SER A 252 2.25 -12.61 22.09
CA SER A 252 3.68 -12.34 22.34
C SER A 252 4.23 -11.27 21.40
N LYS A 253 3.95 -11.37 20.10
CA LYS A 253 4.38 -10.38 19.11
C LYS A 253 3.78 -9.00 19.36
N LEU A 254 2.50 -8.92 19.70
CA LEU A 254 1.83 -7.65 19.96
C LEU A 254 2.28 -7.03 21.28
N ASP A 255 2.51 -7.83 22.32
CA ASP A 255 3.14 -7.39 23.57
C ASP A 255 4.54 -6.83 23.32
N ASP A 256 5.34 -7.48 22.48
CA ASP A 256 6.67 -7.00 22.11
C ASP A 256 6.60 -5.69 21.31
N ILE A 257 5.63 -5.57 20.39
CA ILE A 257 5.37 -4.32 19.68
C ILE A 257 4.99 -3.21 20.65
N PHE A 258 4.05 -3.45 21.56
CA PHE A 258 3.58 -2.46 22.55
C PHE A 258 4.73 -2.00 23.44
N LYS A 259 5.53 -2.93 23.96
CA LYS A 259 6.75 -2.62 24.72
C LYS A 259 7.74 -1.80 23.89
N SER A 260 7.96 -2.15 22.62
CA SER A 260 8.91 -1.47 21.73
C SER A 260 8.54 -0.01 21.42
N VAL A 261 7.28 0.37 21.66
CA VAL A 261 6.78 1.75 21.50
C VAL A 261 6.44 2.43 22.83
N GLY A 262 6.80 1.80 23.96
CA GLY A 262 6.59 2.35 25.30
C GLY A 262 5.13 2.35 25.77
N ILE A 263 4.28 1.46 25.24
CA ILE A 263 2.94 1.19 25.81
C ILE A 263 3.12 0.16 26.93
N LYS A 264 2.68 0.52 28.14
CA LYS A 264 2.83 -0.33 29.34
C LYS A 264 1.76 -1.40 29.46
N GLU A 265 0.59 -1.15 28.88
CA GLU A 265 -0.52 -2.09 28.88
C GLU A 265 -0.16 -3.32 28.03
N ASN A 266 -0.60 -4.50 28.46
CA ASN A 266 -0.45 -5.70 27.66
C ASN A 266 -1.56 -5.79 26.59
N PHE A 267 -1.33 -6.59 25.56
CA PHE A 267 -2.26 -6.73 24.44
C PHE A 267 -3.60 -7.34 24.86
N GLU A 268 -3.63 -8.16 25.91
CA GLU A 268 -4.88 -8.80 26.36
C GLU A 268 -5.86 -7.79 26.95
N ASP A 269 -5.39 -6.87 27.78
CA ASP A 269 -6.20 -5.80 28.36
C ASP A 269 -6.67 -4.83 27.28
N PHE A 270 -5.77 -4.48 26.35
CA PHE A 270 -6.10 -3.71 25.16
C PHE A 270 -7.20 -4.38 24.32
N TYR A 271 -7.04 -5.66 24.01
CA TYR A 271 -8.01 -6.43 23.23
C TYR A 271 -9.37 -6.47 23.92
N LYS A 272 -9.41 -6.73 25.24
CA LYS A 272 -10.65 -6.72 26.03
C LYS A 272 -11.32 -5.35 25.96
N LYS A 273 -10.55 -4.27 26.11
CA LYS A 273 -11.07 -2.90 26.04
C LYS A 273 -11.68 -2.59 24.68
N MET A 274 -10.96 -2.86 23.59
CA MET A 274 -11.44 -2.62 22.23
C MET A 274 -12.66 -3.49 21.88
N THR A 275 -12.65 -4.75 22.29
CA THR A 275 -13.80 -5.66 22.11
C THR A 275 -15.03 -5.18 22.86
N ASN A 276 -14.87 -4.69 24.09
CA ASN A 276 -15.97 -4.10 24.86
C ASN A 276 -16.52 -2.83 24.19
N LEU A 277 -15.66 -2.00 23.61
CA LEU A 277 -16.10 -0.85 22.83
C LEU A 277 -16.93 -1.26 21.61
N ARG A 278 -16.52 -2.30 20.88
CA ARG A 278 -17.28 -2.86 19.74
C ARG A 278 -18.65 -3.39 20.15
N LYS A 279 -18.71 -4.14 21.27
CA LYS A 279 -19.94 -4.74 21.79
C LYS A 279 -20.94 -3.70 22.30
N ASN A 280 -20.46 -2.71 23.05
CA ASN A 280 -21.31 -1.77 23.77
C ASN A 280 -21.71 -0.53 22.93
N TYR A 281 -21.00 -0.24 21.83
CA TYR A 281 -21.24 0.94 21.00
C TYR A 281 -21.35 0.58 19.51
N THR A 282 -22.57 0.36 19.05
CA THR A 282 -22.90 0.12 17.63
C THR A 282 -22.70 1.36 16.76
N ASN A 283 -22.90 2.55 17.32
CA ASN A 283 -22.63 3.82 16.64
C ASN A 283 -21.12 4.04 16.46
N GLN A 284 -20.66 4.03 15.22
CA GLN A 284 -19.24 4.16 14.88
C GLN A 284 -18.62 5.47 15.36
N THR A 285 -19.30 6.61 15.22
CA THR A 285 -18.79 7.92 15.65
C THR A 285 -18.50 7.93 17.16
N LYS A 286 -19.45 7.46 17.96
CA LYS A 286 -19.29 7.36 19.42
C LYS A 286 -18.19 6.38 19.80
N ARG A 287 -18.13 5.22 19.13
CA ARG A 287 -17.08 4.21 19.36
C ARG A 287 -15.69 4.75 19.05
N MET A 288 -15.53 5.43 17.92
CA MET A 288 -14.25 6.02 17.50
C MET A 288 -13.79 7.13 18.44
N LYS A 289 -14.71 7.94 18.99
CA LYS A 289 -14.37 8.94 20.02
C LYS A 289 -13.77 8.27 21.26
N LEU A 290 -14.46 7.27 21.82
CA LEU A 290 -14.01 6.54 23.01
C LEU A 290 -12.70 5.76 22.77
N ALA A 291 -12.56 5.16 21.59
CA ALA A 291 -11.31 4.51 21.20
C ALA A 291 -10.15 5.51 21.16
N SER A 292 -10.35 6.69 20.57
CA SER A 292 -9.34 7.76 20.52
C SER A 292 -8.94 8.24 21.92
N GLU A 293 -9.91 8.49 22.81
CA GLU A 293 -9.65 8.88 24.20
C GLU A 293 -8.77 7.84 24.92
N TYR A 294 -9.11 6.56 24.77
CA TYR A 294 -8.34 5.47 25.34
C TYR A 294 -6.93 5.36 24.73
N ILE A 295 -6.80 5.36 23.41
CA ILE A 295 -5.50 5.27 22.72
C ILE A 295 -4.59 6.47 23.07
N ASN A 296 -5.16 7.65 23.32
CA ASN A 296 -4.40 8.80 23.76
C ASN A 296 -3.87 8.67 25.19
N SER A 297 -4.54 7.87 26.04
CA SER A 297 -4.07 7.55 27.39
C SER A 297 -2.93 6.52 27.45
N LEU A 298 -2.72 5.77 26.36
CA LEU A 298 -1.61 4.82 26.20
C LEU A 298 -0.28 5.52 25.89
#